data_AF-A0A2S2PDJ2-F1
#
_entry.id   AF-A0A2S2PDJ2-F1
#
_cell.length_a   1.000
_cell.length_b   1.000
_cell.length_c   1.000
_cell.angle_alpha   90.00
_cell.angle_beta   90.00
_cell.angle_gamma   90.00
#
_symmetry.space_group_name_H-M   'P 1'
#
loop_
_entity.id
_entity.type
_entity.pdbx_description
1 polymer ?
#
loop_
_entity_poly.entity_id
_entity_poly.type
_entity_poly.pdbx_seq_one_letter_code
_entity_poly.pdbx_strand_id
1 'polypeptide(L)'
;MWSIIAFRDNSVEVVPSKWYDSGVCAWPKRNLKQCIDQQLSPNLKEFRYLKGRKLGNDTKDFNIAQEKANIAKTTSDLSTNESSHENDNNKEHSGNKQKRRVCQQEVQSKKSL
;
A
#
# COMPACT_ATOMS: atom_id res chain seq x y z
N MET A 1 -5.22 4.15 -14.18
CA MET A 1 -4.99 4.48 -12.74
C MET A 1 -4.59 3.20 -12.03
N TRP A 2 -3.60 3.31 -11.14
CA TRP A 2 -2.96 2.22 -10.42
C TRP A 2 -3.23 2.35 -8.93
N SER A 3 -3.52 1.23 -8.28
CA SER A 3 -3.77 1.13 -6.84
C SER A 3 -2.74 0.21 -6.21
N ILE A 4 -2.30 0.56 -5.01
CA ILE A 4 -1.37 -0.25 -4.22
C ILE A 4 -2.20 -1.03 -3.22
N ILE A 5 -2.14 -2.35 -3.26
CA ILE A 5 -2.95 -3.23 -2.42
C ILE A 5 -2.03 -4.04 -1.52
N ALA A 6 -2.28 -3.96 -0.21
CA ALA A 6 -1.70 -4.87 0.78
C ALA A 6 -2.64 -6.06 0.99
N PHE A 7 -2.12 -7.25 0.75
CA PHE A 7 -2.81 -8.51 0.99
C PHE A 7 -2.53 -9.04 2.41
N ARG A 8 -3.27 -10.08 2.80
CA ARG A 8 -3.18 -10.68 4.14
C ARG A 8 -1.90 -11.46 4.39
N ASP A 9 -1.24 -11.89 3.34
CA ASP A 9 0.06 -12.57 3.34
C ASP A 9 1.24 -11.56 3.44
N ASN A 10 0.97 -10.32 3.85
CA ASN A 10 1.92 -9.20 3.90
C ASN A 10 2.52 -8.83 2.53
N SER A 11 2.02 -9.41 1.44
CA SER A 11 2.38 -9.01 0.08
C SER A 11 1.76 -7.66 -0.26
N VAL A 12 2.55 -6.77 -0.85
CA VAL A 12 2.06 -5.47 -1.36
C VAL A 12 2.25 -5.47 -2.87
N GLU A 13 1.20 -5.22 -3.64
CA GLU A 13 1.27 -5.26 -5.10
C GLU A 13 0.59 -4.05 -5.73
N VAL A 14 1.07 -3.69 -6.92
CA VAL A 14 0.46 -2.63 -7.74
C VAL A 14 -0.46 -3.27 -8.77
N VAL A 15 -1.73 -2.85 -8.77
CA VAL A 15 -2.75 -3.36 -9.68
C VAL A 15 -3.49 -2.22 -10.38
N PRO A 16 -4.13 -2.49 -11.52
CA PRO A 16 -5.08 -1.56 -12.09
C PRO A 16 -6.17 -1.22 -11.07
N SER A 17 -6.48 0.06 -10.89
CA SER A 17 -7.47 0.52 -9.90
C SER A 17 -8.84 -0.14 -10.00
N LYS A 18 -9.29 -0.43 -11.23
CA LYS A 18 -10.54 -1.14 -11.49
C LYS A 18 -10.57 -2.59 -11.01
N TRP A 19 -9.44 -3.16 -10.58
CA TRP A 19 -9.40 -4.49 -9.98
C TRP A 19 -9.77 -4.46 -8.51
N TYR A 20 -9.69 -3.30 -7.85
CA TYR A 20 -10.02 -3.19 -6.44
C TYR A 20 -11.40 -2.57 -6.23
N ASP A 21 -12.24 -3.28 -5.49
CA ASP A 21 -13.53 -2.79 -5.02
C ASP A 21 -13.76 -3.19 -3.56
N SER A 22 -14.10 -2.23 -2.72
CA SER A 22 -14.64 -2.46 -1.36
C SER A 22 -13.88 -3.48 -0.48
N GLY A 23 -12.54 -3.49 -0.55
CA GLY A 23 -11.70 -4.41 0.27
C GLY A 23 -11.36 -5.74 -0.40
N VAL A 24 -11.72 -5.88 -1.68
CA VAL A 24 -11.47 -7.05 -2.49
C VAL A 24 -10.74 -6.64 -3.76
N CYS A 25 -9.68 -7.36 -4.10
CA CYS A 25 -8.92 -7.20 -5.33
C CYS A 25 -9.15 -8.40 -6.24
N ALA A 26 -9.55 -8.14 -7.48
CA ALA A 26 -9.51 -9.11 -8.54
C ALA A 26 -8.04 -9.42 -8.89
N TRP A 27 -7.73 -10.71 -9.01
CA TRP A 27 -6.41 -11.21 -9.34
C TRP A 27 -6.52 -12.29 -10.41
N PRO A 28 -5.79 -12.20 -11.52
CA PRO A 28 -5.93 -13.16 -12.61
C PRO A 28 -5.42 -14.54 -12.19
N LYS A 29 -6.12 -15.59 -12.62
CA LYS A 29 -5.73 -16.99 -12.38
C LYS A 29 -4.58 -17.42 -13.28
N ARG A 30 -4.44 -16.78 -14.46
CA ARG A 30 -3.42 -17.06 -15.49
C ARG A 30 -2.92 -15.76 -16.10
N ASN A 31 -1.72 -15.77 -16.69
CA ASN A 31 -1.17 -14.66 -17.50
C ASN A 31 -1.21 -13.28 -16.81
N LEU A 32 -0.69 -13.18 -15.58
CA LEU A 32 -0.69 -11.94 -14.77
C LEU A 32 -0.13 -10.74 -15.54
N LYS A 33 1.04 -10.89 -16.18
CA LYS A 33 1.72 -9.81 -16.90
C LYS A 33 0.82 -9.23 -18.01
N GLN A 34 0.28 -10.10 -18.86
CA GLN A 34 -0.62 -9.67 -19.94
C GLN A 34 -1.88 -8.98 -19.41
N CYS A 35 -2.47 -9.50 -18.33
CA CYS A 35 -3.66 -8.91 -17.73
C CYS A 35 -3.39 -7.50 -17.17
N ILE A 36 -2.19 -7.28 -16.59
CA ILE A 36 -1.75 -5.98 -16.08
C ILE A 36 -1.45 -5.02 -17.23
N ASP A 37 -0.67 -5.44 -18.23
CA ASP A 37 -0.26 -4.62 -19.37
C ASP A 37 -1.48 -4.13 -20.16
N GLN A 38 -2.44 -5.02 -20.41
CA GLN A 38 -3.70 -4.68 -21.09
C GLN A 38 -4.75 -4.07 -20.16
N GLN A 39 -4.48 -4.01 -18.86
CA GLN A 39 -5.42 -3.65 -17.81
C GLN A 39 -6.79 -4.29 -18.06
N LEU A 40 -6.87 -5.62 -18.13
CA LEU A 40 -8.12 -6.31 -18.46
C LEU A 40 -9.21 -6.05 -17.42
N SER A 41 -10.48 -6.05 -17.82
CA SER A 41 -11.58 -5.93 -16.85
C SER A 41 -11.79 -7.27 -16.13
N PRO A 42 -11.90 -7.26 -14.79
CA PRO A 42 -12.01 -8.49 -14.01
C PRO A 42 -13.32 -9.22 -14.29
N ASN A 43 -13.27 -10.55 -14.28
CA ASN A 43 -14.43 -11.42 -14.49
C ASN A 43 -14.35 -12.69 -13.62
N LEU A 44 -15.49 -13.32 -13.33
CA LEU A 44 -15.57 -14.47 -12.41
C LEU A 44 -14.85 -15.74 -12.92
N LYS A 45 -14.64 -15.88 -14.23
CA LYS A 45 -14.03 -17.07 -14.83
C LYS A 45 -12.52 -17.03 -14.73
N GLU A 46 -11.91 -15.93 -15.17
CA GLU A 46 -10.46 -15.78 -15.29
C GLU A 46 -9.81 -15.11 -14.07
N PHE A 47 -10.60 -14.44 -13.22
CA PHE A 47 -10.10 -13.79 -12.01
C PHE A 47 -10.60 -14.50 -10.76
N ARG A 48 -9.75 -14.51 -9.74
CA ARG A 48 -10.09 -14.81 -8.35
C ARG A 48 -10.15 -13.50 -7.57
N TYR A 49 -10.91 -13.48 -6.49
CA TYR A 49 -11.12 -12.28 -5.69
C TYR A 49 -10.46 -12.47 -4.33
N LEU A 50 -9.44 -11.66 -4.06
CA LEU A 50 -8.60 -11.75 -2.87
C LEU A 50 -8.90 -10.58 -1.94
N LYS A 51 -8.96 -10.85 -0.63
CA LYS A 51 -9.12 -9.79 0.36
C LYS A 51 -7.82 -8.99 0.47
N GLY A 52 -7.94 -7.66 0.40
CA GLY A 52 -6.80 -6.75 0.51
C GLY A 52 -7.24 -5.38 0.98
N ARG A 53 -6.27 -4.56 1.39
CA ARG A 53 -6.48 -3.17 1.79
C ARG A 53 -5.73 -2.27 0.83
N LYS A 54 -6.43 -1.30 0.26
CA LYS A 54 -5.81 -0.24 -0.53
C LYS A 54 -4.92 0.65 0.35
N LEU A 55 -3.68 0.87 -0.08
CA LEU A 55 -2.71 1.75 0.54
C LEU A 55 -2.73 3.10 -0.20
N GLY A 56 -3.36 4.10 0.39
CA GLY A 56 -3.42 5.45 -0.16
C GLY A 56 -4.36 5.61 -1.37
N ASN A 57 -4.13 6.67 -2.13
CA ASN A 57 -4.92 7.04 -3.29
C ASN A 57 -4.36 6.47 -4.60
N ASP A 58 -5.23 6.33 -5.59
CA ASP A 58 -4.85 5.82 -6.90
C ASP A 58 -3.95 6.83 -7.63
N THR A 59 -2.95 6.33 -8.35
CA THR A 59 -1.97 7.16 -9.09
C THR A 59 -2.07 6.88 -10.59
N LYS A 60 -1.76 7.87 -11.44
CA LYS A 60 -1.77 7.67 -12.91
C LYS A 60 -0.53 6.94 -13.40
N ASP A 61 0.61 7.20 -12.76
CA ASP A 61 1.93 6.66 -13.11
C ASP A 61 2.23 5.34 -12.39
N PHE A 62 2.59 4.31 -13.17
CA PHE A 62 2.93 3.00 -12.64
C PHE A 62 4.21 3.04 -11.78
N ASN A 63 5.24 3.77 -12.24
CA ASN A 63 6.54 3.84 -11.55
C ASN A 63 6.38 4.44 -10.14
N ILE A 64 5.60 5.51 -10.01
CA ILE A 64 5.31 6.14 -8.71
C ILE A 64 4.55 5.16 -7.79
N ALA A 65 3.59 4.42 -8.33
CA ALA A 65 2.87 3.40 -7.56
C ALA A 65 3.79 2.25 -7.12
N GLN A 66 4.72 1.83 -7.98
CA GLN A 66 5.68 0.77 -7.70
C GLN A 66 6.69 1.18 -6.63
N GLU A 67 7.21 2.40 -6.69
CA GLU A 67 8.11 2.94 -5.67
C GLU A 67 7.42 2.98 -4.29
N LYS A 68 6.20 3.52 -4.23
CA LYS A 68 5.40 3.53 -3.00
C LYS A 68 5.09 2.13 -2.48
N ALA A 69 4.83 1.17 -3.37
CA ALA A 69 4.63 -0.22 -2.98
C ALA A 69 5.91 -0.83 -2.38
N ASN A 70 7.07 -0.54 -2.95
CA ASN A 70 8.37 -1.00 -2.42
C ASN A 70 8.65 -0.41 -1.04
N ILE A 71 8.41 0.88 -0.84
CA ILE A 71 8.50 1.52 0.48
C ILE A 71 7.55 0.84 1.48
N ALA A 72 6.30 0.59 1.07
CA ALA A 72 5.33 -0.08 1.93
C ALA A 72 5.77 -1.51 2.33
N LYS A 73 6.45 -2.26 1.45
CA LYS A 73 7.02 -3.58 1.77
C LYS A 73 8.09 -3.48 2.86
N THR A 74 8.96 -2.47 2.80
CA THR A 74 10.13 -2.35 3.68
C THR A 74 9.83 -1.67 5.02
N THR A 75 8.78 -0.85 5.11
CA THR A 75 8.40 -0.15 6.36
C THR A 75 7.96 -1.04 7.52
N SER A 76 7.83 -2.35 7.33
CA SER A 76 7.46 -3.29 8.41
C SER A 76 8.62 -3.62 9.36
N ASP A 77 9.87 -3.50 8.91
CA ASP A 77 11.08 -3.89 9.67
C ASP A 77 12.13 -2.78 9.79
N LEU A 78 11.95 -1.64 9.10
CA LEU A 78 12.93 -0.56 9.09
C LEU A 78 12.49 0.62 9.97
N SER A 79 12.84 0.55 11.25
CA SER A 79 13.25 1.77 11.95
C SER A 79 14.64 2.13 11.40
N THR A 80 14.72 3.04 10.43
CA THR A 80 15.87 3.97 10.21
C THR A 80 15.67 4.73 8.90
N ASN A 81 15.63 6.06 9.07
CA ASN A 81 15.96 7.15 8.16
C ASN A 81 15.25 7.25 6.80
N GLU A 82 14.40 8.27 6.74
CA GLU A 82 13.97 8.98 5.53
C GLU A 82 15.10 9.09 4.49
N SER A 83 14.95 8.37 3.37
CA SER A 83 15.70 8.66 2.15
C SER A 83 14.75 9.33 1.17
N SER A 84 14.89 10.65 1.12
CA SER A 84 14.22 11.57 0.21
C SER A 84 14.35 11.12 -1.24
N HIS A 85 13.22 10.97 -1.91
CA HIS A 85 13.11 11.20 -3.34
C HIS A 85 12.08 12.32 -3.56
N GLU A 86 12.43 13.51 -3.06
CA GLU A 86 11.81 14.77 -3.47
C GLU A 86 12.65 15.29 -4.64
N ASN A 87 12.08 15.20 -5.83
CA ASN A 87 12.54 15.98 -6.97
C ASN A 87 11.86 17.34 -6.86
N ASP A 88 12.26 18.14 -5.87
CA ASP A 88 11.72 19.48 -5.67
C ASP A 88 12.87 20.48 -5.57
N ASN A 89 12.97 21.27 -6.63
CA ASN A 89 13.76 22.48 -6.62
C ASN A 89 13.13 23.45 -5.62
N ASN A 90 14.00 23.96 -4.73
CA ASN A 90 13.92 25.27 -4.10
C ASN A 90 13.13 25.41 -2.77
N LYS A 91 13.94 25.69 -1.74
CA LYS A 91 13.74 26.63 -0.61
C LYS A 91 13.13 26.09 0.69
N GLU A 92 14.00 26.05 1.69
CA GLU A 92 13.69 26.05 3.12
C GLU A 92 12.61 27.09 3.47
N HIS A 93 11.75 26.78 4.45
CA HIS A 93 11.53 27.58 5.67
C HIS A 93 10.50 26.90 6.62
N SER A 94 10.95 26.67 7.87
CA SER A 94 10.23 26.85 9.14
C SER A 94 8.92 26.10 9.46
N GLY A 95 9.02 25.19 10.44
CA GLY A 95 8.18 25.12 11.65
C GLY A 95 6.68 24.77 11.55
N ASN A 96 6.27 23.63 12.12
CA ASN A 96 5.55 23.58 13.42
C ASN A 96 4.92 22.21 13.74
N LYS A 97 5.31 21.69 14.92
CA LYS A 97 4.53 20.95 15.94
C LYS A 97 3.35 20.08 15.45
N GLN A 98 3.55 18.76 15.47
CA GLN A 98 2.43 17.81 15.46
C GLN A 98 2.32 17.04 16.78
N LYS A 99 1.42 17.53 17.63
CA LYS A 99 0.89 16.86 18.81
C LYS A 99 0.06 15.66 18.34
N ARG A 100 0.56 14.43 18.44
CA ARG A 100 -0.25 13.22 18.23
C ARG A 100 -0.47 12.52 19.56
N ARG A 101 -1.75 12.36 19.89
CA ARG A 101 -2.27 11.65 21.05
C ARG A 101 -1.77 10.21 21.03
N VAL A 102 -1.06 9.83 22.09
CA VAL A 102 -0.77 8.44 22.44
C VAL A 102 -2.07 7.85 23.00
N CYS A 103 -2.75 6.99 22.23
CA CYS A 103 -3.73 6.08 22.80
C CYS A 103 -2.96 4.88 23.36
N GLN A 104 -2.99 4.77 24.69
CA GLN A 104 -2.40 3.71 25.48
C GLN A 104 -3.07 2.36 25.14
N GLN A 105 -2.27 1.30 25.04
CA GLN A 105 -2.74 -0.05 25.35
C GLN A 105 -2.19 -0.42 26.72
N GLU A 106 -3.07 -0.40 27.71
CA GLU A 106 -2.83 -0.94 29.04
C GLU A 106 -2.82 -2.47 28.93
N VAL A 107 -1.64 -3.06 29.05
CA VAL A 107 -1.50 -4.51 29.22
C VAL A 107 -1.45 -4.77 30.72
N GLN A 108 -2.60 -5.15 31.30
CA GLN A 108 -2.65 -5.60 32.69
C GLN A 108 -1.84 -6.89 32.84
N SER A 109 -0.71 -6.80 33.55
CA SER A 109 0.08 -7.95 33.97
C SER A 109 0.16 -8.02 35.50
N LYS A 110 -0.62 -8.94 36.04
CA LYS A 110 -0.37 -9.88 37.15
C LYS A 110 0.71 -9.53 38.20
N LYS A 111 0.33 -9.68 39.49
CA LYS A 111 0.99 -10.46 40.58
C LYS A 111 0.42 -10.00 41.94
N SER A 112 -0.28 -10.85 42.69
CA SER A 112 0.25 -11.79 43.70
C SER A 112 0.97 -11.09 44.86
N LEU A 113 0.30 -10.97 46.01
CA LEU A 113 0.61 -11.68 47.26
C LEU A 113 -0.53 -11.47 48.27
#